data_AF-A0A093X6B3-F1
#
_entry.id   AF-A0A093X6B3-F1
#
_cell.length_a   1.000
_cell.length_b   1.000
_cell.length_c   1.000
_cell.angle_alpha   90.00
_cell.angle_beta   90.00
_cell.angle_gamma   90.00
#
_symmetry.space_group_name_H-M   'P 1'
#
loop_
_entity.id
_entity.type
_entity.pdbx_description
1 polymer ?
#
loop_
_entity_poly.entity_id
_entity_poly.type
_entity_poly.pdbx_seq_one_letter_code
_entity_poly.pdbx_strand_id
1 'polypeptide(L)'
;MPSVLSRLCPEPAPKIEKPELEEVTFRHQLEDWCMARDLQFIPEKSTLEANGPVYRVTAAAIGKGGVLIYLRGDSIYAQIKRGTWTPLGTEMDALFELAHR
;
A
#
# COMPACT_ATOMS: atom_id res chain seq x y z
N MET A 1 -33.34 17.30 28.90
CA MET A 1 -33.32 16.27 27.84
C MET A 1 -34.12 16.82 26.65
N PRO A 2 -33.79 16.55 25.37
CA PRO A 2 -32.82 15.55 24.88
C PRO A 2 -31.80 16.08 23.84
N SER A 3 -30.74 15.27 23.64
CA SER A 3 -30.14 14.83 22.36
C SER A 3 -29.69 15.83 21.29
N VAL A 4 -28.63 15.62 20.50
CA VAL A 4 -27.68 14.52 20.23
C VAL A 4 -26.72 15.12 19.19
N LEU A 5 -25.43 14.77 19.22
CA LEU A 5 -24.64 14.28 18.08
C LEU A 5 -23.15 14.36 18.40
N SER A 6 -22.69 13.28 19.03
CA SER A 6 -21.40 12.68 18.74
C SER A 6 -21.14 12.73 17.22
N ARG A 7 -20.23 13.59 16.78
CA ARG A 7 -19.47 13.30 15.56
C ARG A 7 -18.21 12.57 15.98
N LEU A 8 -18.41 11.34 16.45
CA LEU A 8 -17.40 10.31 16.31
C LEU A 8 -17.31 10.05 14.81
N CYS A 9 -16.30 10.63 14.16
CA CYS A 9 -15.82 10.12 12.90
C CYS A 9 -14.40 9.58 13.13
N PRO A 10 -14.15 8.36 12.65
CA PRO A 10 -13.34 7.37 13.33
C PRO A 10 -11.84 7.65 13.19
N GLU A 11 -11.10 7.53 14.29
CA GLU A 11 -9.67 7.24 14.24
C GLU A 11 -9.51 5.90 13.50
N PRO A 12 -8.86 5.87 12.32
CA PRO A 12 -8.56 4.60 11.67
C PRO A 12 -7.59 3.85 12.57
N ALA A 13 -8.04 2.67 13.01
CA ALA A 13 -7.44 1.82 14.01
C ALA A 13 -5.91 1.63 13.82
N PRO A 14 -5.11 1.73 14.89
CA PRO A 14 -3.71 1.30 14.84
C PRO A 14 -3.72 -0.22 14.75
N LYS A 15 -3.56 -0.74 13.53
CA LYS A 15 -3.48 -2.18 13.28
C LYS A 15 -2.07 -2.65 13.65
N ILE A 16 -1.91 -3.01 14.91
CA ILE A 16 -0.68 -3.58 15.46
C ILE A 16 -0.57 -5.04 14.98
N GLU A 17 0.19 -5.33 13.92
CA GLU A 17 0.65 -6.70 13.62
C GLU A 17 2.05 -6.73 12.94
N LYS A 18 3.05 -7.11 13.77
CA LYS A 18 4.37 -7.74 13.53
C LYS A 18 5.65 -6.87 13.59
N PRO A 19 6.61 -7.25 14.47
CA PRO A 19 7.90 -6.58 14.59
C PRO A 19 8.82 -7.06 13.46
N GLU A 20 9.10 -6.19 12.50
CA GLU A 20 10.28 -6.31 11.64
C GLU A 20 10.99 -4.97 11.76
N LEU A 21 11.84 -4.91 12.79
CA LEU A 21 12.79 -3.84 13.02
C LEU A 21 13.61 -3.61 11.73
N GLU A 22 13.89 -2.33 11.44
CA GLU A 22 15.00 -1.84 10.62
C GLU A 22 14.81 -1.52 9.12
N GLU A 23 13.74 -1.93 8.44
CA GLU A 23 13.46 -1.48 7.03
C GLU A 23 12.47 -0.30 6.92
N VAL A 24 12.46 0.56 7.96
CA VAL A 24 11.41 1.55 8.24
C VAL A 24 11.39 2.76 7.29
N THR A 25 12.40 3.01 6.45
CA THR A 25 12.49 4.31 5.76
C THR A 25 11.58 4.48 4.54
N PHE A 26 11.49 3.51 3.63
CA PHE A 26 10.74 3.69 2.38
C PHE A 26 9.33 3.11 2.44
N ARG A 27 9.18 1.93 3.07
CA ARG A 27 7.88 1.28 3.24
C ARG A 27 6.90 2.12 4.06
N HIS A 28 7.33 2.72 5.18
CA HIS A 28 6.45 3.55 5.99
C HIS A 28 6.00 4.80 5.24
N GLN A 29 6.91 5.45 4.49
CA GLN A 29 6.53 6.59 3.66
C GLN A 29 5.49 6.19 2.61
N LEU A 30 5.65 5.02 1.99
CA LEU A 30 4.68 4.51 1.02
C LEU A 30 3.33 4.16 1.64
N GLU A 31 3.36 3.54 2.81
CA GLU A 31 2.15 3.17 3.55
C GLU A 31 1.37 4.42 3.98
N ASP A 32 2.05 5.41 4.58
CA ASP A 32 1.46 6.69 4.98
C ASP A 32 0.90 7.46 3.78
N TRP A 33 1.64 7.47 2.67
CA TRP A 33 1.21 8.10 1.41
C TRP A 33 -0.04 7.44 0.82
N CYS A 34 -0.14 6.11 0.90
CA CYS A 34 -1.31 5.35 0.49
C CYS A 34 -2.51 5.65 1.41
N MET A 35 -2.30 5.62 2.73
CA MET A 35 -3.34 5.93 3.72
C MET A 35 -3.90 7.34 3.54
N ALA A 36 -3.04 8.34 3.31
CA ALA A 36 -3.44 9.73 3.10
C ALA A 36 -4.28 9.96 1.83
N ARG A 37 -4.31 8.99 0.91
CA ARG A 37 -4.98 9.08 -0.40
C ARG A 37 -6.10 8.06 -0.59
N ASP A 38 -6.53 7.40 0.48
CA ASP A 38 -7.55 6.35 0.45
C ASP A 38 -7.12 5.12 -0.40
N LEU A 39 -5.81 4.86 -0.51
CA LEU A 39 -5.30 3.64 -1.14
C LEU A 39 -5.15 2.53 -0.09
N GLN A 40 -5.62 1.36 -0.47
CA GLN A 40 -5.40 0.14 0.28
C GLN A 40 -4.00 -0.39 -0.01
N PHE A 41 -3.11 -0.30 0.99
CA PHE A 41 -1.81 -0.96 1.01
C PHE A 41 -1.91 -2.29 1.76
N ILE A 42 -1.96 -3.40 1.01
CA ILE A 42 -2.18 -4.73 1.58
C ILE A 42 -0.90 -5.54 1.43
N PRO A 43 -0.19 -5.86 2.52
CA PRO A 43 0.94 -6.77 2.43
C PRO A 43 0.45 -8.16 2.02
N GLU A 44 0.95 -8.65 0.89
CA GLU A 44 0.68 -10.01 0.46
C GLU A 44 1.61 -10.96 1.23
N LYS A 45 1.08 -12.09 1.70
CA LYS A 45 1.90 -13.13 2.32
C LYS A 45 2.71 -13.93 1.29
N SER A 46 2.59 -13.63 0.00
CA SER A 46 3.48 -14.20 -1.01
C SER A 46 4.71 -13.31 -1.14
N THR A 47 5.83 -13.88 -0.77
CA THR A 47 7.14 -13.34 -1.11
C THR A 47 7.50 -13.86 -2.50
N LEU A 48 7.91 -12.97 -3.40
CA LEU A 48 8.69 -13.40 -4.54
C LEU A 48 9.98 -13.98 -3.96
N GLU A 49 10.16 -15.29 -4.02
CA GLU A 49 11.34 -15.98 -3.46
C GLU A 49 12.67 -15.37 -3.96
N ALA A 50 12.65 -14.67 -5.10
CA ALA A 50 13.79 -13.95 -5.67
C ALA A 50 13.88 -12.45 -5.31
N ASN A 51 12.78 -11.78 -4.95
CA ASN A 51 12.70 -10.30 -4.92
C ASN A 51 12.16 -9.70 -3.62
N GLY A 52 11.66 -10.51 -2.69
CA GLY A 52 11.16 -10.04 -1.39
C GLY A 52 9.64 -9.99 -1.28
N PRO A 53 9.11 -9.33 -0.23
CA PRO A 53 7.67 -9.25 0.02
C PRO A 53 6.93 -8.42 -1.03
N VAL A 54 5.77 -8.92 -1.45
CA VAL A 54 4.87 -8.24 -2.38
C VAL A 54 3.78 -7.51 -1.58
N TYR A 55 3.41 -6.33 -2.02
CA TYR A 55 2.36 -5.48 -1.48
C TYR A 55 1.36 -5.19 -2.58
N ARG A 56 0.06 -5.22 -2.30
CA ARG A 56 -0.97 -4.83 -3.25
C ARG A 56 -1.43 -3.42 -2.93
N VAL A 57 -1.36 -2.54 -3.92
CA VAL A 57 -1.82 -1.16 -3.82
C VAL A 57 -3.05 -0.99 -4.70
N THR A 58 -4.18 -0.62 -4.11
CA THR A 58 -5.44 -0.44 -4.84
C THR A 58 -6.20 0.78 -4.32
N ALA A 59 -6.72 1.59 -5.24
CA ALA A 59 -7.64 2.67 -4.91
C ALA A 59 -9.10 2.18 -4.71
N ALA A 60 -9.38 0.92 -5.08
CA ALA A 60 -10.72 0.37 -5.03
C ALA A 60 -10.89 -0.54 -3.80
N ALA A 61 -11.75 -0.13 -2.85
CA ALA A 61 -12.19 -0.96 -1.73
C ALA A 61 -12.78 -2.33 -2.14
N ILE A 62 -13.18 -2.46 -3.42
CA ILE A 62 -13.82 -3.65 -4.01
C ILE A 62 -12.85 -4.62 -4.72
N GLY A 63 -11.53 -4.39 -4.68
CA GLY A 63 -10.51 -5.35 -5.14
C GLY A 63 -10.51 -5.65 -6.65
N LYS A 64 -11.27 -4.91 -7.44
CA LYS A 64 -11.24 -4.89 -8.91
C LYS A 64 -10.47 -3.64 -9.32
N GLY A 65 -9.21 -3.80 -9.71
CA GLY A 65 -8.30 -2.70 -9.94
C GLY A 65 -7.28 -2.58 -8.81
N GLY A 66 -6.08 -2.15 -9.15
CA GLY A 66 -4.93 -2.18 -8.25
C GLY A 66 -3.76 -2.93 -8.84
N VAL A 67 -2.58 -2.59 -8.33
CA VAL A 67 -1.30 -3.03 -8.83
C VAL A 67 -0.53 -3.71 -7.70
N LEU A 68 0.03 -4.87 -8.02
CA LEU A 68 0.94 -5.56 -7.11
C LEU A 68 2.30 -4.89 -7.24
N ILE A 69 2.93 -4.56 -6.13
CA ILE A 69 4.26 -4.02 -6.08
C ILE A 69 5.15 -4.86 -5.20
N TYR A 70 6.45 -4.84 -5.42
CA TYR A 70 7.41 -5.21 -4.39
C TYR A 70 8.40 -4.08 -4.19
N LEU A 71 8.94 -4.04 -2.99
CA LEU A 71 9.96 -3.07 -2.60
C LEU A 71 11.31 -3.77 -2.59
N ARG A 72 12.31 -3.16 -3.21
CA ARG A 72 13.69 -3.64 -3.18
C ARG A 72 14.62 -2.46 -2.88
N GLY A 73 15.03 -2.35 -1.62
CA GLY A 73 15.76 -1.17 -1.15
C GLY A 73 14.89 0.08 -1.24
N ASP A 74 15.31 1.04 -2.07
CA ASP A 74 14.59 2.32 -2.31
C ASP A 74 13.83 2.32 -3.66
N SER A 75 13.65 1.14 -4.28
CA SER A 75 12.97 1.01 -5.56
C SER A 75 11.69 0.21 -5.46
N ILE A 76 10.60 0.82 -5.91
CA ILE A 76 9.29 0.25 -6.17
C ILE A 76 9.35 -0.48 -7.49
N TYR A 77 8.79 -1.68 -7.53
CA TYR A 77 8.54 -2.41 -8.75
C TYR A 77 7.07 -2.76 -8.84
N ALA A 78 6.40 -2.33 -9.90
CA ALA A 78 4.98 -2.53 -10.09
C ALA A 78 4.66 -3.57 -11.16
N GLN A 79 3.71 -4.44 -10.88
CA GLN A 79 3.21 -5.47 -11.78
C GLN A 79 2.12 -4.88 -12.68
N ILE A 80 2.51 -4.34 -13.84
CA ILE A 80 1.56 -3.78 -14.81
C ILE A 80 0.78 -4.89 -15.51
N LYS A 81 1.41 -6.05 -15.71
CA LYS A 81 0.79 -7.25 -16.30
C LYS A 81 1.26 -8.48 -15.54
N ARG A 82 0.47 -9.55 -15.52
CA ARG A 82 0.87 -10.84 -14.94
C ARG A 82 2.22 -11.28 -15.50
N GLY A 83 3.25 -11.30 -14.65
CA GLY A 83 4.63 -11.66 -15.01
C GLY A 83 5.52 -10.53 -15.51
N THR A 84 5.00 -9.30 -15.68
CA THR A 84 5.80 -8.12 -16.06
C THR A 84 5.89 -7.16 -14.88
N TRP A 85 7.08 -7.06 -14.31
CA TRP A 85 7.41 -6.12 -13.23
C TRP A 85 8.19 -4.95 -13.80
N THR A 86 7.63 -3.76 -13.67
CA THR A 86 8.24 -2.51 -14.13
C THR A 86 8.86 -1.80 -12.93
N PRO A 87 10.18 -1.53 -12.94
CA PRO A 87 10.79 -0.67 -11.93
C PRO A 87 10.21 0.74 -12.05
N LEU A 88 9.62 1.24 -10.97
CA LEU A 88 9.20 2.62 -10.79
C LEU A 88 10.23 3.43 -9.99
N GLY A 89 11.20 2.79 -9.34
CA GLY A 89 12.14 3.50 -8.47
C GLY A 89 11.40 4.13 -7.30
N THR A 90 11.46 5.45 -7.12
CA THR A 90 10.74 6.16 -6.05
C THR A 90 9.45 6.84 -6.55
N GLU A 91 8.98 6.51 -7.75
CA GLU A 91 7.81 7.15 -8.37
C GLU A 91 6.48 6.63 -7.77
N MET A 92 6.12 7.20 -6.62
CA MET A 92 4.85 6.92 -5.93
C MET A 92 3.63 7.43 -6.73
N ASP A 93 3.80 8.50 -7.50
CA ASP A 93 2.76 9.07 -8.36
C ASP A 93 2.39 8.11 -9.50
N ALA A 94 3.41 7.56 -10.18
CA ALA A 94 3.21 6.54 -11.21
C ALA A 94 2.51 5.28 -10.65
N LEU A 95 2.86 4.89 -9.42
CA LEU A 95 2.18 3.80 -8.72
C LEU A 95 0.69 4.10 -8.50
N PHE A 96 0.35 5.31 -8.12
CA PHE A 96 -1.03 5.73 -7.90
C PHE A 96 -1.85 5.77 -9.16
N GLU A 97 -1.28 6.29 -10.25
CA GLU A 97 -1.91 6.26 -11.56
C GLU A 97 -2.21 4.81 -11.99
N LEU A 98 -1.28 3.89 -11.73
CA LEU A 98 -1.49 2.45 -11.97
C LEU A 98 -2.56 1.85 -11.04
N ALA A 99 -2.67 2.33 -9.80
CA ALA A 99 -3.67 1.87 -8.85
C ALA A 99 -5.09 2.41 -9.11
N HIS A 100 -5.20 3.54 -9.83
CA HIS A 100 -6.46 4.18 -10.25
C HIS A 100 -6.96 3.74 -11.62
N ARG A 101 -6.12 3.03 -12.37
CA ARG A 101 -6.43 2.53 -13.70
C ARG A 101 -7.30 1.27 -13.68
#